data_AF-A0AA38FZH7-F1
#
_entry.id   AF-A0AA38FZH7-F1
#
_cell.length_a   1.000
_cell.length_b   1.000
_cell.length_c   1.000
_cell.angle_alpha   90.00
_cell.angle_beta   90.00
_cell.angle_gamma   90.00
#
_symmetry.space_group_name_H-M   'P 1'
#
loop_
_entity.id
_entity.type
_entity.pdbx_description
1 polymer ?
#
loop_
_entity_poly.entity_id
_entity_poly.type
_entity_poly.pdbx_seq_one_letter_code
_entity_poly.pdbx_strand_id
1 'polypeptide(L)'
;FKKNEKIEAFLRRVAKLRTSLLALGEAVTDDALIPIVLRALPSSYHIFVITLNVLDTTVSFDKLVNLLQQEEDIHNKDDEEEKELSSHQKWKGK
;
A
#
# COMPACT_ATOMS: atom_id res chain seq x y z
N PHE A 1 9.54 -0.16 2.65
CA PHE A 1 8.51 -0.02 3.69
C PHE A 1 9.10 -0.46 5.04
N LYS A 2 8.78 0.18 6.17
CA LYS A 2 9.27 -0.26 7.51
C LYS A 2 8.29 -1.30 8.10
N LYS A 3 8.79 -2.19 8.97
CA LYS A 3 7.95 -3.20 9.64
C LYS A 3 6.84 -2.49 10.45
N ASN A 4 5.59 -2.91 10.26
CA ASN A 4 4.38 -2.33 10.90
C ASN A 4 4.14 -0.85 10.60
N GLU A 5 4.74 -0.31 9.53
CA GLU A 5 4.41 1.03 9.07
C GLU A 5 3.03 1.02 8.41
N LYS A 6 2.25 2.10 8.59
CA LYS A 6 1.01 2.30 7.84
C LYS A 6 1.32 2.80 6.43
N ILE A 7 0.52 2.41 5.45
CA ILE A 7 0.62 2.85 4.06
C ILE A 7 0.63 4.37 3.95
N GLU A 8 -0.21 5.07 4.70
CA GLU A 8 -0.24 6.54 4.72
C GLU A 8 1.12 7.15 5.13
N ALA A 9 1.77 6.58 6.16
CA ALA A 9 3.06 7.07 6.63
C ALA A 9 4.17 6.82 5.60
N PHE A 10 4.13 5.66 4.94
CA PHE A 10 5.04 5.33 3.84
C PHE A 10 4.87 6.30 2.66
N LEU A 11 3.64 6.49 2.18
CA LEU A 11 3.32 7.35 1.03
C LEU A 11 3.66 8.82 1.31
N ARG A 12 3.43 9.32 2.52
CA ARG A 12 3.85 10.65 2.94
C ARG A 12 5.37 10.84 2.86
N ARG A 13 6.16 9.82 3.21
CA ARG A 13 7.63 9.88 3.06
C ARG A 13 8.05 9.89 1.60
N VAL A 14 7.39 9.11 0.75
CA VAL A 14 7.65 9.08 -0.70
C VAL A 14 7.35 10.46 -1.32
N ALA A 15 6.17 11.03 -1.01
CA ALA A 15 5.78 12.35 -1.49
C ALA A 15 6.78 13.43 -1.07
N LYS A 16 7.19 13.42 0.22
CA LYS A 16 8.18 14.37 0.73
C LYS A 16 9.52 14.27 -0.01
N LEU A 17 10.00 13.05 -0.27
CA LEU A 17 11.24 12.84 -1.01
C LEU A 17 11.13 13.34 -2.45
N ARG A 18 10.02 13.06 -3.14
CA ARG A 18 9.73 13.57 -4.49
C ARG A 18 9.76 15.09 -4.53
N THR A 19 9.11 15.76 -3.58
CA THR A 19 9.12 17.23 -3.47
C THR A 19 10.52 17.77 -3.22
N SER A 20 11.31 17.11 -2.37
CA SER A 20 12.70 17.52 -2.12
C SER A 20 13.59 17.39 -3.35
N LEU A 21 13.44 16.32 -4.14
CA LEU A 21 14.17 16.16 -5.42
C LEU A 21 13.76 17.24 -6.42
N LEU A 22 12.45 17.52 -6.53
CA LEU A 22 11.96 18.57 -7.42
C LEU A 22 12.53 19.95 -7.06
N ALA A 23 12.67 20.25 -5.76
CA ALA A 23 13.29 21.50 -5.30
C ALA A 23 14.78 21.62 -5.66
N LEU A 24 15.45 20.49 -5.92
CA LEU A 24 16.83 20.43 -6.42
C LEU A 24 16.92 20.44 -7.96
N GLY A 25 15.78 20.56 -8.65
CA GLY A 25 15.70 20.51 -10.12
C GLY A 25 15.53 19.10 -10.70
N GLU A 26 15.42 18.08 -9.85
CA GLU A 26 15.26 16.68 -10.25
C GLU A 26 13.78 16.29 -10.26
N ALA A 27 13.15 16.35 -11.44
CA ALA A 27 11.76 15.94 -11.62
C ALA A 27 11.64 14.42 -11.71
N VAL A 28 10.87 13.81 -10.80
CA VAL A 28 10.54 12.38 -10.85
C VAL A 28 9.13 12.20 -11.41
N THR A 29 9.04 11.51 -12.55
CA THR A 29 7.77 11.17 -13.19
C THR A 29 7.07 10.02 -12.47
N ASP A 30 5.77 9.91 -12.68
CA ASP A 30 4.96 8.82 -12.10
C ASP A 30 5.44 7.45 -12.62
N ASP A 31 5.77 7.35 -13.91
CA ASP A 31 6.31 6.13 -14.54
C ASP A 31 7.61 5.63 -13.89
N ALA A 32 8.45 6.55 -13.42
CA ALA A 32 9.68 6.20 -12.71
C ALA A 32 9.42 5.85 -11.24
N LEU A 33 8.49 6.58 -10.60
CA LEU A 33 8.23 6.48 -9.17
C LEU A 33 7.40 5.23 -8.79
N ILE A 34 6.35 4.95 -9.54
CA ILE A 34 5.36 3.93 -9.22
C ILE A 34 6.00 2.53 -9.11
N PRO A 35 6.83 2.07 -10.07
CA PRO A 35 7.47 0.76 -9.96
C PRO A 35 8.34 0.60 -8.70
N ILE A 36 8.97 1.69 -8.26
CA ILE A 36 9.80 1.72 -7.04
C ILE A 36 8.90 1.57 -5.80
N VAL A 37 7.78 2.30 -5.76
CA VAL A 37 6.79 2.22 -4.68
C VAL A 37 6.22 0.81 -4.58
N LEU A 38 5.76 0.24 -5.69
CA LEU A 38 5.18 -1.11 -5.73
C LEU A 38 6.18 -2.18 -5.27
N ARG A 39 7.45 -2.09 -5.69
CA ARG A 39 8.51 -3.03 -5.25
C ARG A 39 8.85 -2.90 -3.76
N ALA A 40 8.59 -1.73 -3.17
CA ALA A 40 8.90 -1.48 -1.76
C ALA A 40 7.80 -1.95 -0.81
N LEU A 41 6.62 -2.35 -1.31
CA LEU A 41 5.50 -2.84 -0.52
C LEU A 41 5.79 -4.21 0.11
N PRO A 42 5.14 -4.54 1.25
CA PRO A 42 5.26 -5.88 1.83
C PRO A 42 4.51 -6.92 0.99
N SER A 43 4.86 -8.19 1.18
CA SER A 43 4.32 -9.31 0.40
C SER A 43 2.80 -9.50 0.54
N SER A 44 2.19 -8.97 1.59
CA SER A 44 0.73 -8.94 1.73
C SER A 44 0.03 -8.21 0.57
N TYR A 45 0.70 -7.26 -0.07
CA TYR A 45 0.19 -6.51 -1.21
C TYR A 45 0.53 -7.15 -2.57
N HIS A 46 1.06 -8.38 -2.63
CA HIS A 46 1.42 -9.00 -3.92
C HIS A 46 0.21 -9.14 -4.86
N ILE A 47 -0.97 -9.48 -4.34
CA ILE A 47 -2.19 -9.61 -5.16
C ILE A 47 -2.59 -8.25 -5.75
N PHE A 48 -2.55 -7.19 -4.95
CA PHE A 48 -2.75 -5.83 -5.41
C PHE A 48 -1.80 -5.44 -6.56
N VAL A 49 -0.50 -5.71 -6.40
CA VAL A 49 0.53 -5.40 -7.42
C VAL A 49 0.29 -6.18 -8.71
N ILE A 50 -0.02 -7.48 -8.61
CA ILE A 50 -0.33 -8.31 -9.79
C ILE A 50 -1.57 -7.77 -10.50
N THR A 51 -2.61 -7.42 -9.76
CA THR A 51 -3.87 -6.91 -10.32
C THR A 51 -3.64 -5.62 -11.10
N LEU A 52 -2.89 -4.67 -10.54
CA LEU A 52 -2.54 -3.43 -11.25
C LEU A 52 -1.78 -3.68 -12.55
N ASN A 53 -0.83 -4.62 -12.55
CA ASN A 53 -0.04 -4.96 -13.74
C ASN A 53 -0.89 -5.65 -14.81
N VAL A 54 -1.82 -6.54 -14.42
CA VAL A 54 -2.69 -7.27 -15.35
C VAL A 54 -3.71 -6.34 -16.02
N LEU A 55 -4.22 -5.36 -15.27
CA LEU A 55 -5.17 -4.38 -15.80
C LEU A 55 -4.52 -3.30 -16.67
N ASP A 56 -3.19 -3.37 -16.89
CA ASP A 56 -2.35 -2.41 -17.64
C ASP A 56 -2.76 -0.95 -17.40
N THR A 57 -3.08 -0.66 -16.14
CA THR A 57 -3.69 0.62 -15.81
C THR A 57 -2.57 1.62 -15.62
N THR A 58 -2.39 2.53 -16.58
CA THR A 58 -1.57 3.70 -16.36
C THR A 58 -2.21 4.51 -15.24
N VAL A 59 -1.61 4.48 -14.06
CA VAL A 59 -2.12 5.20 -12.87
C VAL A 59 -1.20 6.35 -12.53
N SER A 60 -1.76 7.49 -12.14
CA SER A 60 -0.97 8.56 -11.53
C SER A 60 -0.58 8.20 -10.10
N PHE A 61 0.43 8.88 -9.56
CA PHE A 61 0.83 8.69 -8.17
C PHE A 61 -0.32 9.00 -7.20
N ASP A 62 -1.11 10.05 -7.45
CA ASP A 62 -2.30 10.37 -6.64
C ASP A 62 -3.36 9.26 -6.69
N LYS A 63 -3.56 8.64 -7.86
CA LYS A 63 -4.49 7.51 -7.96
C LYS A 63 -3.95 6.29 -7.20
N LEU A 64 -2.65 6.02 -7.30
CA LEU A 64 -2.00 4.94 -6.56
C LEU A 64 -2.14 5.12 -5.04
N VAL A 65 -2.01 6.35 -4.52
CA VAL A 65 -2.20 6.66 -3.09
C VAL A 65 -3.58 6.21 -2.61
N ASN A 66 -4.63 6.60 -3.34
CA ASN A 66 -6.01 6.25 -2.99
C ASN A 66 -6.24 4.72 -3.04
N LEU A 67 -5.71 4.05 -4.05
CA LEU A 67 -5.85 2.60 -4.21
C LEU A 67 -5.16 1.84 -3.07
N LEU A 68 -3.95 2.26 -2.69
CA LEU A 68 -3.21 1.63 -1.61
C LEU A 68 -3.86 1.85 -0.24
N GLN A 69 -4.50 3.00 -0.01
CA GLN A 69 -5.28 3.24 1.20
C GLN A 69 -6.51 2.34 1.28
N GLN A 70 -7.24 2.18 0.16
CA GLN A 70 -8.36 1.25 0.09
C GLN A 70 -7.92 -0.20 0.34
N GLU A 71 -6.79 -0.61 -0.22
CA GLU A 71 -6.22 -1.94 0.01
C GLU A 71 -5.83 -2.15 1.48
N GLU A 72 -5.24 -1.13 2.14
CA GLU A 72 -4.94 -1.20 3.58
C GLU A 72 -6.21 -1.35 4.43
N ASP A 73 -7.29 -0.64 4.07
CA ASP A 73 -8.58 -0.77 4.77
C ASP A 73 -9.21 -2.16 4.60
N ILE A 74 -9.03 -2.79 3.43
CA ILE A 74 -9.48 -4.18 3.18
C ILE A 74 -8.67 -5.13 4.07
N HIS A 75 -7.34 -5.02 4.06
CA HIS A 75 -6.47 -5.84 4.91
C HIS A 75 -6.82 -5.71 6.41
N ASN A 76 -7.09 -4.49 6.88
CA ASN A 76 -7.44 -4.27 8.28
C ASN A 76 -8.78 -4.92 8.65
N LYS A 77 -9.76 -4.94 7.73
CA LYS A 77 -11.05 -5.59 7.95
C LYS A 77 -10.91 -7.11 7.98
N ASP A 78 -10.14 -7.68 7.06
CA ASP A 78 -9.86 -9.12 7.04
C ASP A 78 -9.18 -9.57 8.35
N ASP A 79 -8.21 -8.78 8.83
CA ASP A 79 -7.52 -9.01 10.11
C ASP A 79 -8.46 -8.92 11.33
N GLU A 80 -9.46 -8.04 11.30
CA GLU A 80 -10.48 -7.92 12.35
C GLU A 80 -11.44 -9.11 12.33
N GLU A 81 -11.93 -9.51 11.15
CA GLU A 81 -12.82 -10.65 10.98
C GLU A 81 -12.14 -11.97 11.42
N GLU A 82 -10.87 -12.18 11.08
CA GLU A 82 -10.12 -13.37 11.50
C GLU A 82 -9.95 -13.45 13.03
N LYS A 83 -9.70 -12.32 13.69
CA LYS A 83 -9.59 -12.23 15.17
C LYS A 83 -10.91 -12.50 15.85
N GLU A 84 -12.02 -12.01 15.30
CA GLU A 84 -13.37 -12.26 15.81
C GLU A 84 -13.75 -13.74 15.68
N LEU A 85 -13.52 -14.36 14.51
CA LEU A 85 -13.78 -15.78 14.28
C LEU A 85 -12.97 -16.70 15.21
N SER A 86 -11.67 -16.39 15.37
CA SER A 86 -10.78 -17.11 16.29
C SER A 86 -11.22 -16.99 17.75
N SER A 87 -11.68 -15.80 18.17
CA SER A 87 -12.21 -15.57 19.50
C SER A 87 -13.49 -16.37 19.74
N HIS A 88 -14.44 -16.37 18.79
CA HIS A 88 -15.71 -17.10 18.91
C HIS A 88 -15.54 -18.63 18.98
N GLN A 89 -14.59 -19.21 18.23
CA GLN A 89 -14.28 -20.65 18.33
C GLN A 89 -13.71 -21.03 19.70
N LYS A 90 -12.91 -20.16 20.33
CA LYS A 90 -12.30 -20.42 21.65
C LYS A 90 -13.33 -20.53 22.78
N TRP A 91 -14.48 -19.86 22.66
CA TRP A 91 -15.57 -19.93 23.66
C TRP A 91 -16.49 -21.14 23.48
N LYS A 92 -16.59 -21.69 22.27
CA LYS A 92 -17.46 -22.86 21.96
C LYS A 92 -16.86 -24.21 22.39
N GLY A 93 -15.60 -24.24 22.80
CA GLY A 93 -14.87 -25.44 23.21
C GLY A 93 -14.71 -25.63 24.72
N LYS A 94 -15.55 -25.00 25.55
CA LYS A 94 -15.57 -25.16 27.01
C LYS A 94 -16.89 -25.72 27.50
#